data_AF-A0A3M1NL34-F1
#
_entry.id   AF-A0A3M1NL34-F1
#
_cell.length_a   1.000
_cell.length_b   1.000
_cell.length_c   1.000
_cell.angle_alpha   90.00
_cell.angle_beta   90.00
_cell.angle_gamma   90.00
#
_symmetry.space_group_name_H-M   'P 1'
#
loop_
_entity.id
_entity.type
_entity.pdbx_description
1 polymer ?
#
loop_
_entity_poly.entity_id
_entity_poly.type
_entity_poly.pdbx_seq_one_letter_code
_entity_poly.pdbx_strand_id
1 'polypeptide(L)'
;MHTLKKYIPFLFISWLLVNLLYAAERPPGGGGPGEYWVHFQYDIHVADPDGNPLSNIEVRMTAVYGLMIGGDWQSETVSTTGFTNSTGDAHLDIWEEVSNWYPDNYQFSYMWAEVIETPDNVVSTSIGDHSDYPTGTAQFVLINPADDENGNLIMDAYETPLINKFSPTLVLDAGDQGLSPKSVEIMLESSLIYEDIYSVIGQEWHNSYNWFPNIDFSNIMSDAGFQGSWVVVYHLDFPGDTPSEWFQYFNSIKNNYSNTIYAHLFIDNPYIVIQYWFFYPFNDFINNHEGDWEHINVLLDSQNPSQAEIVRVDYYFHHFILEREQPGIDFHVEDNTHPVVFVGGYSTISDGWGSHGSYPIFGLWLAAAYDPNYPLEDDVYISELVSGDGDYLKYNTFQLVLLPEPDQIDYSANPEMSWLAARIYWGQMWVPSPGAEELQTLNDWKTFLSTITLGILNLELPNDVGNAPPWGPKWNPGWNQTGVVGDVYVEYTETPPPFQNWNPPQDQQEDDSQF
;
A
#
# COMPACT_ATOMS: atom_id res chain seq x y z
N MET A 1 3.01 -26.56 14.98
CA MET A 1 2.30 -26.59 16.30
C MET A 1 3.10 -27.16 17.50
N HIS A 2 4.33 -27.69 17.35
CA HIS A 2 5.11 -28.26 18.47
C HIS A 2 6.26 -27.37 18.99
N THR A 3 6.56 -26.25 18.33
CA THR A 3 7.62 -25.32 18.70
C THR A 3 7.15 -24.18 19.61
N LEU A 4 5.87 -23.77 19.54
CA LEU A 4 5.32 -22.68 20.39
C LEU A 4 5.30 -23.03 21.89
N LYS A 5 5.14 -24.30 22.27
CA LYS A 5 4.97 -24.69 23.68
C LYS A 5 6.23 -24.56 24.54
N LYS A 6 7.42 -24.40 23.95
CA LYS A 6 8.68 -24.24 24.70
C LYS A 6 9.01 -22.78 25.06
N TYR A 7 8.43 -21.81 24.37
CA TYR A 7 8.68 -20.38 24.57
C TYR A 7 7.63 -19.68 25.44
N ILE A 8 6.45 -20.29 25.63
CA ILE A 8 5.41 -19.76 26.52
C ILE A 8 5.94 -19.46 27.94
N PRO A 9 6.74 -20.32 28.60
CA PRO A 9 7.26 -20.01 29.94
C PRO A 9 8.26 -18.85 29.92
N PHE A 10 9.03 -18.69 28.84
CA PHE A 10 10.02 -17.62 28.70
C PHE A 10 9.37 -16.26 28.43
N LEU A 11 8.34 -16.23 27.56
CA LEU A 11 7.52 -15.04 27.32
C LEU A 11 6.73 -14.63 28.58
N PHE A 12 6.20 -15.60 29.34
CA PHE A 12 5.54 -15.32 30.62
C PHE A 12 6.51 -14.75 31.67
N ILE A 13 7.75 -15.28 31.74
CA ILE A 13 8.76 -14.81 32.70
C ILE A 13 9.32 -13.44 32.31
N SER A 14 9.55 -13.16 31.02
CA SER A 14 9.95 -11.82 30.57
C SER A 14 8.83 -10.79 30.81
N TRP A 15 7.58 -11.16 30.49
CA TRP A 15 6.40 -10.33 30.73
C TRP A 15 6.18 -10.03 32.22
N LEU A 16 6.34 -11.03 33.10
CA LEU A 16 6.25 -10.85 34.55
C LEU A 16 7.40 -9.99 35.10
N LEU A 17 8.63 -10.17 34.61
CA LEU A 17 9.81 -9.39 35.03
C LEU A 17 9.72 -7.93 34.62
N VAL A 18 9.18 -7.64 33.44
CA VAL A 18 8.94 -6.27 32.95
C VAL A 18 7.94 -5.57 33.89
N ASN A 19 6.78 -6.17 34.17
CA ASN A 19 5.80 -5.61 35.10
C ASN A 19 6.34 -5.44 36.53
N LEU A 20 7.20 -6.36 36.99
CA LEU A 20 7.86 -6.30 38.30
C LEU A 20 8.88 -5.15 38.43
N LEU A 21 9.55 -4.77 37.33
CA LEU A 21 10.54 -3.69 37.32
C LEU A 21 9.89 -2.30 37.38
N TYR A 22 8.75 -2.11 36.71
CA TYR A 22 8.05 -0.82 36.67
C TYR A 22 7.18 -0.55 37.92
N ALA A 23 6.64 -1.59 38.57
CA ALA A 23 5.84 -1.44 39.79
C ALA A 23 6.67 -1.28 41.10
N ALA A 24 8.01 -1.23 40.99
CA ALA A 24 8.91 -1.19 42.15
C ALA A 24 9.44 0.22 42.48
N GLU A 25 9.13 1.23 41.67
CA GLU A 25 9.51 2.60 41.97
C GLU A 25 8.60 3.18 43.07
N ARG A 26 9.17 3.93 44.01
CA ARG A 26 8.42 4.55 45.10
C ARG A 26 8.07 5.99 44.72
N PRO A 27 6.82 6.43 44.91
CA PRO A 27 6.44 7.80 44.61
C PRO A 27 7.24 8.80 45.49
N PRO A 28 7.47 10.03 45.00
CA PRO A 28 8.08 11.09 45.80
C PRO A 28 7.18 11.42 47.01
N GLY A 29 7.61 11.04 48.22
CA GLY A 29 6.90 11.38 49.48
C GLY A 29 6.51 10.20 50.37
N GLY A 30 6.68 8.96 49.90
CA GLY A 30 6.52 7.74 50.70
C GLY A 30 5.33 6.88 50.33
N GLY A 31 5.51 5.57 50.54
CA GLY A 31 4.46 4.55 50.54
C GLY A 31 4.65 3.67 51.78
N GLY A 32 3.57 3.36 52.47
CA GLY A 32 3.56 2.45 53.60
C GLY A 32 3.91 1.01 53.19
N PRO A 33 4.27 0.12 54.14
CA PRO A 33 4.42 -1.30 53.83
C PRO A 33 3.09 -1.88 53.33
N GLY A 34 3.04 -2.30 52.07
CA GLY A 34 1.86 -2.91 51.44
C GLY A 34 1.14 -2.05 50.38
N GLU A 35 1.61 -0.83 50.13
CA GLU A 35 1.15 0.03 49.04
C GLU A 35 2.05 -0.18 47.81
N TYR A 36 1.44 -0.43 46.65
CA TYR A 36 2.13 -0.62 45.38
C TYR A 36 1.67 0.47 44.41
N TRP A 37 2.60 0.96 43.60
CA TRP A 37 2.36 2.09 42.72
C TRP A 37 2.82 1.76 41.31
N VAL A 38 2.11 2.27 40.31
CA VAL A 38 2.55 2.26 38.93
C VAL A 38 2.80 3.70 38.50
N HIS A 39 3.94 3.91 37.86
CA HIS A 39 4.34 5.19 37.31
C HIS A 39 4.12 5.14 35.80
N PHE A 40 3.23 5.97 35.30
CA PHE A 40 3.04 6.14 33.86
C PHE A 40 3.77 7.40 33.41
N GLN A 41 4.55 7.29 32.33
CA GLN A 41 5.33 8.39 31.77
C GLN A 41 5.11 8.51 30.27
N TYR A 42 4.94 9.73 29.77
CA TYR A 42 4.90 10.02 28.34
C TYR A 42 5.74 11.25 28.02
N ASP A 43 6.68 11.10 27.10
CA ASP A 43 7.36 12.25 26.48
C ASP A 43 6.64 12.62 25.19
N ILE A 44 6.20 13.87 25.07
CA ILE A 44 5.44 14.34 23.91
C ILE A 44 6.20 15.51 23.27
N HIS A 45 6.41 15.45 21.96
CA HIS A 45 6.91 16.56 21.15
C HIS A 45 5.82 17.07 20.23
N VAL A 46 5.66 18.39 20.09
CA VAL A 46 4.70 19.00 19.17
C VAL A 46 5.40 20.05 18.31
N ALA A 47 5.21 19.96 17.00
CA ALA A 47 5.79 20.86 16.02
C ALA A 47 4.79 21.27 14.93
N ASP A 48 5.15 22.31 14.18
CA ASP A 48 4.54 22.60 12.89
C ASP A 48 5.13 21.68 11.79
N PRO A 49 4.58 21.69 10.56
CA PRO A 49 5.05 20.80 9.49
C PRO A 49 6.48 21.07 9.00
N ASP A 50 7.03 22.26 9.28
CA ASP A 50 8.43 22.60 9.01
C ASP A 50 9.39 22.04 10.10
N GLY A 51 8.83 21.40 11.14
CA GLY A 51 9.58 20.89 12.29
C GLY A 51 9.90 21.97 13.33
N ASN A 52 9.27 23.14 13.26
CA ASN A 52 9.46 24.16 14.28
C ASN A 52 8.64 23.80 15.53
N PRO A 53 9.26 23.83 16.73
CA PRO A 53 8.58 23.43 17.96
C PRO A 53 7.45 24.39 18.34
N LEU A 54 6.31 23.84 18.76
CA LEU A 54 5.13 24.60 19.18
C LEU A 54 4.99 24.58 20.70
N SER A 55 5.05 25.76 21.31
CA SER A 55 4.94 25.94 22.77
C SER A 55 3.52 26.25 23.25
N ASN A 56 3.21 25.92 24.50
CA ASN A 56 1.91 26.12 25.14
C ASN A 56 0.76 25.37 24.44
N ILE A 57 1.07 24.23 23.82
CA ILE A 57 0.05 23.30 23.30
C ILE A 57 -0.37 22.38 24.43
N GLU A 58 -1.68 22.27 24.69
CA GLU A 58 -2.19 21.35 25.71
C GLU A 58 -2.20 19.92 25.18
N VAL A 59 -1.60 19.02 25.94
CA VAL A 59 -1.49 17.59 25.62
C VAL A 59 -2.00 16.75 26.78
N ARG A 60 -2.50 15.56 26.48
CA ARG A 60 -2.94 14.55 27.46
C ARG A 60 -2.22 13.24 27.24
N MET A 61 -1.92 12.57 28.34
CA MET A 61 -1.66 11.13 28.37
C MET A 61 -2.87 10.46 29.01
N THR A 62 -3.34 9.36 28.43
CA THR A 62 -4.34 8.47 29.03
C THR A 62 -3.81 7.03 29.05
N ALA A 63 -3.90 6.36 30.18
CA ALA A 63 -3.50 4.96 30.35
C ALA A 63 -4.69 4.12 30.82
N VAL A 64 -4.82 2.91 30.27
CA VAL A 64 -5.82 1.91 30.64
C VAL A 64 -5.12 0.69 31.20
N TYR A 65 -5.55 0.26 32.38
CA TYR A 65 -5.00 -0.92 33.05
C TYR A 65 -6.08 -1.75 33.72
N GLY A 66 -5.86 -3.06 33.81
CA GLY A 66 -6.74 -4.03 34.43
C GLY A 66 -6.30 -4.39 35.85
N LEU A 67 -7.28 -4.51 36.75
CA LEU A 67 -7.12 -4.98 38.13
C LEU A 67 -8.05 -6.15 38.43
N MET A 68 -7.55 -7.17 39.12
CA MET A 68 -8.39 -8.24 39.68
C MET A 68 -8.90 -7.85 41.08
N ILE A 69 -10.20 -7.59 41.17
CA ILE A 69 -10.87 -7.21 42.42
C ILE A 69 -11.94 -8.24 42.75
N GLY A 70 -11.74 -8.98 43.85
CA GLY A 70 -12.71 -9.99 44.30
C GLY A 70 -12.86 -11.21 43.38
N GLY A 71 -11.93 -11.42 42.44
CA GLY A 71 -11.95 -12.53 41.47
C GLY A 71 -12.48 -12.15 40.08
N ASP A 72 -12.89 -10.89 39.89
CA ASP A 72 -13.31 -10.34 38.60
C ASP A 72 -12.30 -9.29 38.11
N TRP A 73 -12.07 -9.26 36.79
CA TRP A 73 -11.26 -8.22 36.13
C TRP A 73 -12.07 -6.93 35.97
N GLN A 74 -11.50 -5.82 36.42
CA GLN A 74 -12.03 -4.47 36.22
C GLN A 74 -10.98 -3.63 35.48
N SER A 75 -11.41 -2.78 34.55
CA SER A 75 -10.55 -1.83 33.84
C SER A 75 -10.66 -0.46 34.50
N GLU A 76 -9.52 0.16 34.78
CA GLU A 76 -9.41 1.53 35.25
C GLU A 76 -8.72 2.39 34.18
N THR A 77 -9.03 3.67 34.19
CA THR A 77 -8.44 4.67 33.29
C THR A 77 -7.87 5.82 34.11
N VAL A 78 -6.62 6.19 33.86
CA VAL A 78 -5.98 7.37 34.44
C VAL A 78 -5.55 8.30 33.32
N SER A 79 -5.63 9.61 33.54
CA SER A 79 -5.09 10.61 32.63
C SER A 79 -4.48 11.80 33.35
N THR A 80 -3.51 12.44 32.69
CA THR A 80 -2.90 13.69 33.13
C THR A 80 -2.70 14.60 31.93
N THR A 81 -2.67 15.91 32.16
CA THR A 81 -2.46 16.91 31.12
C THR A 81 -1.26 17.79 31.43
N GLY A 82 -0.69 18.38 30.38
CA GLY A 82 0.40 19.33 30.49
C GLY A 82 0.46 20.21 29.26
N PHE A 83 1.46 21.09 29.26
CA PHE A 83 1.70 22.02 28.16
C PHE A 83 3.11 21.84 27.63
N THR A 84 3.26 21.93 26.31
CA THR A 84 4.57 21.96 25.68
C THR A 84 5.36 23.20 26.09
N ASN A 85 6.66 23.03 26.32
CA ASN A 85 7.59 24.10 26.65
C ASN A 85 8.03 24.86 25.37
N SER A 86 9.03 25.74 25.47
CA SER A 86 9.56 26.49 24.30
C SER A 86 10.29 25.63 23.26
N THR A 87 10.61 24.37 23.57
CA THR A 87 11.20 23.40 22.66
C THR A 87 10.17 22.42 22.10
N GLY A 88 8.87 22.66 22.35
CA GLY A 88 7.80 21.80 21.84
C GLY A 88 7.57 20.55 22.69
N ASP A 89 8.29 20.40 23.80
CA ASP A 89 8.27 19.16 24.59
C ASP A 89 7.37 19.28 25.82
N ALA A 90 6.66 18.21 26.14
CA ALA A 90 5.94 18.00 27.39
C ALA A 90 6.33 16.63 27.98
N HIS A 91 6.70 16.62 29.26
CA HIS A 91 6.84 15.38 30.03
C HIS A 91 5.60 15.23 30.90
N LEU A 92 4.82 14.19 30.65
CA LEU A 92 3.63 13.86 31.42
C LEU A 92 3.93 12.66 32.31
N ASP A 93 3.68 12.80 33.61
CA ASP A 93 3.77 11.70 34.55
C ASP A 93 2.55 11.64 35.47
N ILE A 94 2.17 10.43 35.86
CA ILE A 94 1.17 10.18 36.90
C ILE A 94 1.49 8.90 37.65
N TRP A 95 1.29 8.95 38.96
CA TRP A 95 1.46 7.83 39.88
C TRP A 95 0.10 7.34 40.31
N GLU A 96 -0.19 6.05 40.09
CA GLU A 96 -1.43 5.43 40.55
C GLU A 96 -1.19 4.34 41.58
N GLU A 97 -1.99 4.39 42.65
CA GLU A 97 -1.96 3.40 43.72
C GLU A 97 -2.73 2.15 43.30
N VAL A 98 -2.06 1.00 43.33
CA VAL A 98 -2.64 -0.30 43.03
C VAL A 98 -2.81 -1.09 44.33
N SER A 99 -4.01 -1.02 44.91
CA SER A 99 -4.33 -1.77 46.12
C SER A 99 -4.39 -3.29 45.85
N ASN A 100 -3.90 -4.11 46.80
CA ASN A 100 -3.88 -5.59 46.74
C ASN A 100 -3.03 -6.21 45.61
N TRP A 101 -1.85 -5.67 45.35
CA TRP A 101 -0.94 -6.23 44.36
C TRP A 101 -0.48 -7.66 44.71
N TYR A 102 -0.91 -8.61 43.89
CA TYR A 102 -0.12 -9.76 43.49
C TYR A 102 0.24 -9.54 42.01
N PRO A 103 1.44 -9.95 41.53
CA PRO A 103 1.81 -9.81 40.12
C PRO A 103 0.76 -10.38 39.14
N ASP A 104 -0.03 -11.34 39.59
CA ASP A 104 -1.08 -12.01 38.80
C ASP A 104 -2.40 -11.20 38.71
N ASN A 105 -2.53 -10.10 39.46
CA ASN A 105 -3.77 -9.31 39.58
C ASN A 105 -3.72 -7.96 38.85
N TYR A 106 -2.61 -7.62 38.21
CA TYR A 106 -2.44 -6.40 37.45
C TYR A 106 -2.11 -6.75 36.00
N GLN A 107 -2.78 -6.10 35.05
CA GLN A 107 -2.50 -6.24 33.63
C GLN A 107 -2.50 -4.86 33.00
N PHE A 108 -1.34 -4.35 32.59
CA PHE A 108 -1.30 -3.18 31.73
C PHE A 108 -1.93 -3.54 30.37
N SER A 109 -2.80 -2.66 29.87
CA SER A 109 -3.44 -2.86 28.57
C SER A 109 -2.72 -2.03 27.52
N TYR A 110 -2.84 -0.71 27.59
CA TYR A 110 -2.22 0.23 26.66
C TYR A 110 -2.33 1.65 27.21
N MET A 111 -1.51 2.56 26.70
CA MET A 111 -1.62 4.00 26.93
C MET A 111 -1.47 4.76 25.63
N TRP A 112 -2.06 5.96 25.57
CA TRP A 112 -1.91 6.85 24.44
C TRP A 112 -1.73 8.31 24.83
N ALA A 113 -1.20 9.10 23.90
CA ALA A 113 -1.09 10.54 23.98
C ALA A 113 -2.04 11.22 22.97
N GLU A 114 -2.48 12.44 23.28
CA GLU A 114 -3.29 13.26 22.36
C GLU A 114 -3.04 14.75 22.58
N VAL A 115 -3.27 15.56 21.54
CA VAL A 115 -3.34 17.03 21.63
C VAL A 115 -4.79 17.41 21.93
N ILE A 116 -5.04 18.18 22.98
CA ILE A 116 -6.41 18.44 23.50
C ILE A 116 -7.05 19.67 22.86
N GLU A 117 -6.29 20.75 22.72
CA GLU A 117 -6.83 22.03 22.27
C GLU A 117 -5.76 22.83 21.51
N THR A 118 -6.07 23.15 20.27
CA THR A 118 -5.36 24.15 19.47
C THR A 118 -6.35 25.26 19.16
N PRO A 119 -5.96 26.54 19.18
CA PRO A 119 -6.81 27.60 18.65
C PRO A 119 -7.11 27.32 17.17
N ASP A 120 -8.39 27.11 16.85
CA ASP A 120 -8.97 26.86 15.51
C ASP A 120 -8.54 25.56 14.79
N ASN A 121 -9.37 24.51 14.94
CA ASN A 121 -9.53 23.37 14.02
C ASN A 121 -8.27 22.63 13.52
N VAL A 122 -7.14 22.63 14.21
CA VAL A 122 -5.93 21.93 13.73
C VAL A 122 -6.17 20.42 13.62
N VAL A 123 -5.73 19.82 12.52
CA VAL A 123 -5.64 18.36 12.39
C VAL A 123 -4.24 17.94 12.83
N SER A 124 -4.15 16.94 13.71
CA SER A 124 -2.88 16.43 14.21
C SER A 124 -2.54 15.09 13.59
N THR A 125 -1.32 14.95 13.08
CA THR A 125 -0.72 13.63 12.86
C THR A 125 0.03 13.22 14.11
N SER A 126 0.21 11.92 14.32
CA SER A 126 0.82 11.39 15.53
C SER A 126 1.77 10.23 15.25
N ILE A 127 3.02 10.34 15.70
CA ILE A 127 4.02 9.28 15.63
C ILE A 127 4.18 8.69 17.03
N GLY A 128 3.99 7.38 17.16
CA GLY A 128 4.26 6.66 18.43
C GLY A 128 3.32 7.04 19.57
N ASP A 129 2.12 7.54 19.27
CA ASP A 129 1.15 7.96 20.26
C ASP A 129 0.52 6.82 21.06
N HIS A 130 0.84 5.56 20.77
CA HIS A 130 0.42 4.38 21.54
C HIS A 130 1.63 3.66 22.15
N SER A 131 1.46 3.13 23.36
CA SER A 131 2.44 2.26 24.01
C SER A 131 1.78 1.11 24.78
N ASP A 132 2.33 -0.08 24.60
CA ASP A 132 2.02 -1.31 25.37
C ASP A 132 2.85 -1.43 26.66
N TYR A 133 3.58 -0.36 27.01
CA TYR A 133 4.37 -0.24 28.23
C TYR A 133 3.94 1.00 29.02
N PRO A 134 4.19 1.08 30.35
CA PRO A 134 3.87 2.26 31.16
C PRO A 134 4.76 3.48 30.84
N THR A 135 5.48 3.46 29.72
CA THR A 135 6.32 4.53 29.21
C THR A 135 6.05 4.68 27.72
N GLY A 136 5.90 5.91 27.22
CA GLY A 136 5.68 6.18 25.79
C GLY A 136 6.37 7.45 25.31
N THR A 137 6.53 7.57 24.00
CA THR A 137 7.04 8.79 23.34
C THR A 137 6.20 9.11 22.13
N ALA A 138 5.63 10.30 22.04
CA ALA A 138 4.78 10.73 20.93
C ALA A 138 5.34 11.97 20.26
N GLN A 139 5.20 12.07 18.94
CA GLN A 139 5.40 13.32 18.21
C GLN A 139 4.12 13.70 17.49
N PHE A 140 3.72 14.96 17.58
CA PHE A 140 2.55 15.49 16.87
C PHE A 140 2.97 16.59 15.91
N VAL A 141 2.46 16.54 14.68
CA VAL A 141 2.55 17.64 13.73
C VAL A 141 1.17 18.29 13.62
N LEU A 142 1.13 19.60 13.82
CA LEU A 142 -0.09 20.39 13.82
C LEU A 142 -0.25 21.11 12.47
N ILE A 143 -1.28 20.72 11.71
CA ILE A 143 -1.58 21.26 10.39
C ILE A 143 -2.87 22.08 10.45
N ASN A 144 -2.82 23.29 9.88
CA ASN A 144 -4.02 24.10 9.69
C ASN A 144 -4.86 23.46 8.58
N PRO A 145 -6.17 23.21 8.77
CA PRO A 145 -7.02 22.59 7.74
C PRO A 145 -7.05 23.33 6.40
N ALA A 146 -6.75 24.62 6.40
CA ALA A 146 -6.66 25.40 5.16
C ALA A 146 -5.42 25.03 4.32
N ASP A 147 -4.46 24.30 4.89
CA ASP A 147 -3.22 23.85 4.26
C ASP A 147 -3.23 22.32 3.99
N ASP A 148 -4.36 21.64 4.24
CA ASP A 148 -4.63 20.20 4.00
C ASP A 148 -6.07 20.07 3.43
N GLU A 149 -6.27 20.59 2.21
CA GLU A 149 -7.60 20.65 1.57
C GLU A 149 -8.15 19.25 1.27
N ASN A 150 -7.28 18.25 1.08
CA ASN A 150 -7.66 16.88 0.75
C ASN A 150 -7.82 15.96 1.98
N GLY A 151 -7.43 16.42 3.18
CA GLY A 151 -7.63 15.71 4.43
C GLY A 151 -6.75 14.47 4.61
N ASN A 152 -5.64 14.35 3.88
CA ASN A 152 -4.68 13.26 4.04
C ASN A 152 -3.62 13.54 5.11
N LEU A 153 -3.73 14.70 5.78
CA LEU A 153 -2.85 15.14 6.86
C LEU A 153 -1.41 15.44 6.41
N ILE A 154 -1.24 15.76 5.14
CA ILE A 154 0.03 16.22 4.55
C ILE A 154 -0.24 17.61 4.00
N MET A 155 0.68 18.56 4.22
CA MET A 155 0.48 19.89 3.66
C MET A 155 0.37 19.84 2.13
N ASP A 156 -0.68 20.45 1.56
CA ASP A 156 -0.90 20.53 0.11
C ASP A 156 0.33 21.12 -0.62
N ALA A 157 0.98 22.09 0.03
CA ALA A 157 2.19 22.74 -0.48
C ALA A 157 3.40 21.80 -0.57
N TYR A 158 3.39 20.68 0.14
CA TYR A 158 4.47 19.70 0.18
C TYR A 158 4.24 18.49 -0.73
N GLU A 159 3.00 18.16 -1.06
CA GLU A 159 2.68 16.96 -1.87
C GLU A 159 3.42 16.95 -3.20
N THR A 160 3.26 18.01 -4.00
CA THR A 160 3.92 18.10 -5.32
C THR A 160 5.46 18.06 -5.21
N PRO A 161 6.10 18.85 -4.32
CA PRO A 161 7.55 18.71 -4.08
C PRO A 161 8.00 17.31 -3.66
N LEU A 162 7.26 16.64 -2.76
CA LEU A 162 7.59 15.28 -2.30
C LEU A 162 7.55 14.28 -3.45
N ILE A 163 6.44 14.23 -4.19
CA ILE A 163 6.29 13.25 -5.29
C ILE A 163 7.32 13.46 -6.39
N ASN A 164 7.75 14.70 -6.64
CA ASN A 164 8.81 15.00 -7.60
C ASN A 164 10.20 14.62 -7.06
N LYS A 165 10.48 14.90 -5.79
CA LYS A 165 11.78 14.59 -5.16
C LYS A 165 12.05 13.09 -5.13
N PHE A 166 11.01 12.29 -4.86
CA PHE A 166 11.15 10.84 -4.66
C PHE A 166 10.61 9.99 -5.81
N SER A 167 10.35 10.62 -6.97
CA SER A 167 9.79 9.92 -8.13
C SER A 167 10.71 8.76 -8.56
N PRO A 168 10.18 7.56 -8.83
CA PRO A 168 11.01 6.42 -9.14
C PRO A 168 11.62 6.52 -10.54
N THR A 169 12.70 5.78 -10.76
CA THR A 169 13.24 5.49 -12.09
C THR A 169 12.86 4.08 -12.48
N LEU A 170 12.41 3.86 -13.72
CA LEU A 170 11.99 2.54 -14.18
C LEU A 170 12.98 1.97 -15.18
N VAL A 171 13.33 0.71 -14.99
CA VAL A 171 14.06 -0.12 -15.95
C VAL A 171 13.09 -1.15 -16.48
N LEU A 172 12.58 -0.93 -17.69
CA LEU A 172 11.60 -1.80 -18.32
C LEU A 172 12.23 -3.15 -18.68
N ASP A 173 11.42 -4.18 -18.85
CA ASP A 173 11.92 -5.46 -19.35
C ASP A 173 12.24 -5.36 -20.86
N ALA A 174 13.40 -5.87 -21.27
CA ALA A 174 13.85 -5.79 -22.65
C ALA A 174 12.97 -6.60 -23.63
N GLY A 175 12.29 -7.64 -23.14
CA GLY A 175 11.40 -8.49 -23.94
C GLY A 175 10.03 -7.88 -24.20
N ASP A 176 9.63 -6.90 -23.39
CA ASP A 176 8.29 -6.31 -23.39
C ASP A 176 8.11 -5.16 -24.42
N GLN A 177 8.95 -5.15 -25.46
CA GLN A 177 8.85 -4.28 -26.65
C GLN A 177 8.69 -2.77 -26.36
N GLY A 178 9.19 -2.29 -25.22
CA GLY A 178 9.08 -0.90 -24.78
C GLY A 178 7.66 -0.50 -24.35
N LEU A 179 6.89 -1.46 -23.81
CA LEU A 179 5.65 -1.19 -23.08
C LEU A 179 6.01 -0.48 -21.77
N SER A 180 5.61 0.78 -21.68
CA SER A 180 5.91 1.66 -20.55
C SER A 180 4.62 2.07 -19.86
N PRO A 181 4.66 2.53 -18.60
CA PRO A 181 3.47 3.08 -17.94
C PRO A 181 2.87 4.21 -18.75
N LYS A 182 1.55 4.21 -18.90
CA LYS A 182 0.80 5.18 -19.70
C LYS A 182 -0.25 5.90 -18.87
N SER A 183 -0.66 7.05 -19.38
CA SER A 183 -1.85 7.71 -18.90
C SER A 183 -3.08 6.82 -19.13
N VAL A 184 -4.00 6.79 -18.17
CA VAL A 184 -5.22 5.95 -18.23
C VAL A 184 -6.06 6.21 -19.48
N GLU A 185 -5.96 7.40 -20.06
CA GLU A 185 -6.64 7.79 -21.29
C GLU A 185 -6.33 6.84 -22.45
N ILE A 186 -5.16 6.19 -22.49
CA ILE A 186 -4.86 5.19 -23.53
C ILE A 186 -5.89 4.06 -23.52
N MET A 187 -6.33 3.65 -22.33
CA MET A 187 -7.34 2.62 -22.13
C MET A 187 -8.73 3.22 -22.29
N LEU A 188 -9.03 4.33 -21.61
CA LEU A 188 -10.38 4.90 -21.57
C LEU A 188 -10.86 5.44 -22.93
N GLU A 189 -9.97 5.92 -23.79
CA GLU A 189 -10.31 6.45 -25.11
C GLU A 189 -10.25 5.39 -26.22
N SER A 190 -9.51 4.30 -26.01
CA SER A 190 -9.36 3.24 -27.01
C SER A 190 -10.30 2.07 -26.79
N SER A 191 -10.78 1.87 -25.56
CA SER A 191 -11.57 0.71 -25.20
C SER A 191 -13.06 0.93 -25.38
N LEU A 192 -13.75 -0.19 -25.59
CA LEU A 192 -15.19 -0.28 -25.38
C LEU A 192 -15.47 -0.53 -23.90
N ILE A 193 -16.60 -0.03 -23.39
CA ILE A 193 -17.14 -0.44 -22.08
C ILE A 193 -18.25 -1.44 -22.32
N TYR A 194 -18.17 -2.57 -21.61
CA TYR A 194 -19.17 -3.63 -21.60
C TYR A 194 -19.85 -3.72 -20.24
N GLU A 195 -21.13 -4.07 -20.29
CA GLU A 195 -21.93 -4.46 -19.13
C GLU A 195 -22.36 -5.92 -19.33
N ASP A 196 -21.80 -6.80 -18.51
CA ASP A 196 -22.18 -8.21 -18.47
C ASP A 196 -23.07 -8.47 -17.25
N ILE A 197 -24.11 -9.30 -17.42
CA ILE A 197 -25.05 -9.62 -16.34
C ILE A 197 -25.23 -11.14 -16.21
N TYR A 198 -25.01 -11.66 -15.02
CA TYR A 198 -24.91 -13.10 -14.79
C TYR A 198 -25.95 -13.59 -13.79
N SER A 199 -26.70 -14.64 -14.12
CA SER A 199 -27.64 -15.27 -13.19
C SER A 199 -26.91 -16.17 -12.19
N VAL A 200 -27.16 -15.99 -10.88
CA VAL A 200 -26.58 -16.87 -9.84
C VAL A 200 -27.32 -18.21 -9.69
N ILE A 201 -28.42 -18.42 -10.42
CA ILE A 201 -29.28 -19.63 -10.29
C ILE A 201 -29.11 -20.60 -11.47
N GLY A 202 -28.18 -20.33 -12.39
CA GLY A 202 -27.73 -21.29 -13.39
C GLY A 202 -27.92 -20.83 -14.83
N GLN A 203 -26.78 -20.76 -15.52
CA GLN A 203 -26.56 -20.91 -16.97
C GLN A 203 -27.60 -20.25 -17.89
N GLU A 204 -27.61 -18.91 -17.96
CA GLU A 204 -27.90 -18.23 -19.23
C GLU A 204 -27.39 -16.78 -19.23
N TRP A 205 -26.90 -16.42 -20.42
CA TRP A 205 -26.11 -15.27 -20.87
C TRP A 205 -26.77 -13.89 -20.74
N HIS A 206 -25.93 -12.84 -20.73
CA HIS A 206 -26.39 -11.47 -21.04
C HIS A 206 -25.64 -10.78 -22.15
N ASN A 207 -26.42 -9.88 -22.75
CA ASN A 207 -26.10 -8.94 -23.79
C ASN A 207 -25.00 -7.97 -23.36
N SER A 208 -23.95 -7.91 -24.16
CA SER A 208 -23.01 -6.80 -24.18
C SER A 208 -23.69 -5.55 -24.76
N TYR A 209 -23.74 -4.46 -24.00
CA TYR A 209 -24.03 -3.13 -24.55
C TYR A 209 -22.73 -2.34 -24.65
N ASN A 210 -22.38 -1.94 -25.87
CA ASN A 210 -21.23 -1.07 -26.10
C ASN A 210 -21.65 0.39 -25.89
N TRP A 211 -20.98 1.10 -25.00
CA TRP A 211 -21.24 2.52 -24.76
C TRP A 211 -20.12 3.42 -25.32
N PHE A 212 -20.49 4.50 -26.05
CA PHE A 212 -19.66 5.68 -26.33
C PHE A 212 -20.54 6.95 -26.40
N PRO A 213 -20.08 8.17 -26.03
CA PRO A 213 -19.26 8.54 -24.89
C PRO A 213 -19.94 9.60 -23.98
N ASN A 214 -19.57 9.58 -22.70
CA ASN A 214 -19.07 10.71 -21.91
C ASN A 214 -18.39 10.10 -20.68
N ILE A 215 -17.19 10.58 -20.34
CA ILE A 215 -16.33 10.15 -19.21
C ILE A 215 -17.05 10.50 -17.91
N ASP A 216 -18.10 9.76 -17.62
CA ASP A 216 -18.87 9.88 -16.40
C ASP A 216 -19.17 8.45 -15.92
N PHE A 217 -18.16 7.88 -15.25
CA PHE A 217 -18.28 6.58 -14.60
C PHE A 217 -19.16 6.64 -13.35
N SER A 218 -19.79 7.79 -13.02
CA SER A 218 -20.59 7.91 -11.80
C SER A 218 -21.77 6.94 -11.75
N ASN A 219 -22.32 6.55 -12.90
CA ASN A 219 -23.38 5.55 -12.98
C ASN A 219 -22.85 4.11 -12.76
N ILE A 220 -21.56 3.87 -12.99
CA ILE A 220 -20.91 2.56 -12.80
C ILE A 220 -20.47 2.38 -11.34
N MET A 221 -20.31 3.47 -10.58
CA MET A 221 -19.90 3.43 -9.17
C MET A 221 -20.87 2.65 -8.25
N SER A 222 -22.18 2.68 -8.52
CA SER A 222 -23.21 2.05 -7.67
C SER A 222 -23.78 0.74 -8.19
N ASP A 223 -23.66 0.48 -9.48
CA ASP A 223 -24.49 -0.52 -10.17
C ASP A 223 -23.79 -1.87 -10.36
N ALA A 224 -22.46 -1.89 -10.21
CA ALA A 224 -21.65 -3.11 -10.19
C ALA A 224 -21.95 -3.95 -8.94
N GLY A 225 -22.44 -5.18 -9.14
CA GLY A 225 -22.64 -6.13 -8.06
C GLY A 225 -23.94 -6.93 -8.09
N PHE A 226 -24.32 -7.47 -6.92
CA PHE A 226 -25.51 -8.30 -6.78
C PHE A 226 -26.80 -7.48 -6.85
N GLN A 227 -27.62 -7.78 -7.85
CA GLN A 227 -28.97 -7.23 -8.01
C GLN A 227 -30.00 -8.36 -7.93
N GLY A 228 -30.33 -8.74 -6.70
CA GLY A 228 -31.23 -9.86 -6.42
C GLY A 228 -30.60 -11.21 -6.75
N SER A 229 -30.94 -11.78 -7.91
CA SER A 229 -30.39 -13.06 -8.41
C SER A 229 -29.46 -12.90 -9.61
N TRP A 230 -29.02 -11.66 -9.84
CA TRP A 230 -28.13 -11.29 -10.93
C TRP A 230 -26.87 -10.66 -10.38
N VAL A 231 -25.78 -10.75 -11.14
CA VAL A 231 -24.54 -10.04 -10.88
C VAL A 231 -24.20 -9.21 -12.10
N VAL A 232 -24.03 -7.91 -11.92
CA VAL A 232 -23.62 -6.98 -12.99
C VAL A 232 -22.11 -6.75 -12.89
N VAL A 233 -21.41 -6.91 -14.00
CA VAL A 233 -19.97 -6.72 -14.14
C VAL A 233 -19.73 -5.73 -15.26
N TYR A 234 -18.98 -4.67 -14.98
CA TYR A 234 -18.48 -3.77 -16.00
C TYR A 234 -17.02 -4.07 -16.29
N HIS A 235 -16.64 -4.05 -17.56
CA HIS A 235 -15.25 -4.20 -17.96
C HIS A 235 -14.93 -3.38 -19.21
N LEU A 236 -13.65 -3.05 -19.37
CA LEU A 236 -13.11 -2.46 -20.59
C LEU A 236 -12.79 -3.57 -21.60
N ASP A 237 -12.64 -3.23 -22.87
CA ASP A 237 -12.24 -4.14 -23.95
C ASP A 237 -11.29 -3.35 -24.85
N PHE A 238 -10.00 -3.55 -24.61
CA PHE A 238 -8.91 -2.90 -25.33
C PHE A 238 -8.72 -3.59 -26.69
N PRO A 239 -8.41 -2.86 -27.77
CA PRO A 239 -8.39 -3.49 -29.09
C PRO A 239 -7.37 -4.64 -29.24
N GLY A 240 -7.89 -5.86 -29.43
CA GLY A 240 -7.16 -7.10 -29.69
C GLY A 240 -7.56 -8.20 -28.70
N ASP A 241 -7.35 -9.48 -29.05
CA ASP A 241 -7.70 -10.62 -28.18
C ASP A 241 -6.48 -11.44 -27.74
N THR A 242 -5.29 -11.01 -28.18
CA THR A 242 -4.03 -11.71 -27.94
C THR A 242 -2.91 -10.71 -27.70
N PRO A 243 -1.84 -11.09 -26.98
CA PRO A 243 -0.70 -10.21 -26.76
C PRO A 243 -0.12 -9.63 -28.05
N SER A 244 0.02 -10.45 -29.10
CA SER A 244 0.51 -9.96 -30.40
C SER A 244 -0.40 -8.89 -31.01
N GLU A 245 -1.72 -8.95 -30.81
CA GLU A 245 -2.66 -7.95 -31.32
C GLU A 245 -2.64 -6.69 -30.46
N TRP A 246 -2.58 -6.84 -29.13
CA TRP A 246 -2.43 -5.72 -28.21
C TRP A 246 -1.14 -4.93 -28.48
N PHE A 247 0.00 -5.61 -28.67
CA PHE A 247 1.24 -4.94 -29.06
C PHE A 247 1.13 -4.22 -30.40
N GLN A 248 0.46 -4.82 -31.40
CA GLN A 248 0.25 -4.15 -32.69
C GLN A 248 -0.56 -2.86 -32.53
N TYR A 249 -1.65 -2.93 -31.76
CA TYR A 249 -2.51 -1.79 -31.51
C TYR A 249 -1.81 -0.72 -30.67
N PHE A 250 -1.21 -1.10 -29.53
CA PHE A 250 -0.43 -0.21 -28.67
C PHE A 250 0.68 0.50 -29.46
N ASN A 251 1.48 -0.21 -30.25
CA ASN A 251 2.52 0.42 -31.07
C ASN A 251 1.97 1.42 -32.10
N SER A 252 0.70 1.27 -32.51
CA SER A 252 0.04 2.21 -33.41
C SER A 252 -0.41 3.51 -32.72
N ILE A 253 -0.65 3.49 -31.40
CA ILE A 253 -1.21 4.62 -30.65
C ILE A 253 -0.31 5.18 -29.53
N LYS A 254 0.73 4.46 -29.09
CA LYS A 254 1.50 4.78 -27.87
C LYS A 254 2.14 6.16 -27.85
N ASN A 255 2.42 6.74 -29.01
CA ASN A 255 3.00 8.08 -29.14
C ASN A 255 1.97 9.22 -28.98
N ASN A 256 0.68 8.90 -28.95
CA ASN A 256 -0.39 9.87 -28.66
C ASN A 256 -0.59 10.08 -27.15
N TYR A 257 -0.03 9.19 -26.32
CA TYR A 257 -0.21 9.17 -24.87
C TYR A 257 1.15 9.28 -24.17
N SER A 258 1.23 10.19 -23.21
CA SER A 258 2.41 10.38 -22.38
C SER A 258 2.72 9.12 -21.58
N ASN A 259 4.00 8.90 -21.29
CA ASN A 259 4.36 8.03 -20.18
C ASN A 259 3.93 8.72 -18.90
N THR A 260 3.20 8.03 -18.02
CA THR A 260 2.61 8.63 -16.82
C THR A 260 2.78 7.72 -15.63
N ILE A 261 3.14 8.32 -14.49
CA ILE A 261 3.14 7.70 -13.18
C ILE A 261 2.14 8.47 -12.32
N TYR A 262 1.35 7.73 -11.55
CA TYR A 262 0.41 8.29 -10.60
C TYR A 262 1.00 8.22 -9.20
N ALA A 263 0.80 9.22 -8.36
CA ALA A 263 1.30 9.24 -6.99
C ALA A 263 0.16 9.57 -6.04
N HIS A 264 -0.02 8.76 -5.00
CA HIS A 264 -0.96 9.00 -3.92
C HIS A 264 -0.19 9.12 -2.61
N LEU A 265 -0.53 10.09 -1.75
CA LEU A 265 0.11 10.24 -0.45
C LEU A 265 -0.88 9.96 0.67
N PHE A 266 -0.40 9.24 1.68
CA PHE A 266 -1.11 8.98 2.92
C PHE A 266 -0.12 8.82 4.07
N ILE A 267 -0.64 8.76 5.29
CA ILE A 267 0.16 8.53 6.49
C ILE A 267 -0.03 7.11 6.98
N ASP A 268 1.08 6.40 7.15
CA ASP A 268 1.13 5.12 7.84
C ASP A 268 2.11 5.26 9.01
N ASN A 269 1.59 5.71 10.13
CA ASN A 269 2.40 6.20 11.25
C ASN A 269 3.51 5.19 11.64
N PRO A 270 4.77 5.63 11.70
CA PRO A 270 5.21 7.03 11.75
C PRO A 270 5.55 7.69 10.42
N TYR A 271 5.26 7.05 9.29
CA TYR A 271 5.80 7.41 7.99
C TYR A 271 4.84 8.24 7.15
N ILE A 272 5.41 9.14 6.35
CA ILE A 272 4.73 9.71 5.19
C ILE A 272 4.98 8.79 4.01
N VAL A 273 3.91 8.31 3.39
CA VAL A 273 4.00 7.32 2.31
C VAL A 273 3.68 7.99 0.99
N ILE A 274 4.54 7.80 0.00
CA ILE A 274 4.21 8.06 -1.40
C ILE A 274 4.02 6.72 -2.08
N GLN A 275 2.78 6.42 -2.46
CA GLN A 275 2.43 5.24 -3.24
C GLN A 275 2.41 5.62 -4.72
N TYR A 276 3.40 5.13 -5.47
CA TYR A 276 3.48 5.34 -6.91
C TYR A 276 2.80 4.19 -7.64
N TRP A 277 1.85 4.51 -8.51
CA TRP A 277 1.10 3.57 -9.33
C TRP A 277 1.52 3.67 -10.81
N PHE A 278 1.67 2.52 -11.44
CA PHE A 278 2.05 2.36 -12.84
C PHE A 278 0.94 1.62 -13.58
N PHE A 279 0.43 2.22 -14.66
CA PHE A 279 -0.60 1.59 -15.48
C PHE A 279 -0.02 1.11 -16.81
N TYR A 280 -0.13 -0.18 -17.09
CA TYR A 280 0.18 -0.76 -18.39
C TYR A 280 -1.11 -1.16 -19.12
N PRO A 281 -1.24 -0.94 -20.44
CA PRO A 281 -2.45 -1.29 -21.18
C PRO A 281 -2.80 -2.79 -21.21
N PHE A 282 -1.85 -3.68 -20.92
CA PHE A 282 -2.02 -5.14 -20.85
C PHE A 282 -0.80 -5.77 -20.18
N ASN A 283 -0.90 -7.05 -19.84
CA ASN A 283 0.11 -7.95 -19.29
C ASN A 283 0.24 -9.18 -20.20
N ASP A 284 1.46 -9.48 -20.66
CA ASP A 284 1.79 -10.64 -21.52
C ASP A 284 2.70 -11.62 -20.78
N PHE A 285 2.40 -11.94 -19.52
CA PHE A 285 3.15 -12.91 -18.73
C PHE A 285 2.55 -14.33 -18.88
N ILE A 286 2.48 -15.09 -17.78
CA ILE A 286 1.80 -16.40 -17.76
C ILE A 286 0.28 -16.24 -17.74
N ASN A 287 -0.16 -15.09 -17.25
CA ASN A 287 -1.52 -14.71 -16.98
C ASN A 287 -1.88 -13.51 -17.85
N ASN A 288 -2.18 -13.75 -19.12
CA ASN A 288 -2.51 -12.67 -20.04
C ASN A 288 -3.79 -11.96 -19.61
N HIS A 289 -3.70 -10.65 -19.48
CA HIS A 289 -4.87 -9.81 -19.28
C HIS A 289 -4.65 -8.41 -19.85
N GLU A 290 -5.74 -7.75 -20.21
CA GLU A 290 -5.74 -6.32 -20.51
C GLU A 290 -5.71 -5.50 -19.22
N GLY A 291 -5.09 -4.32 -19.29
CA GLY A 291 -4.84 -3.45 -18.15
C GLY A 291 -3.95 -4.08 -17.09
N ASP A 292 -3.05 -3.31 -16.52
CA ASP A 292 -2.21 -3.76 -15.42
C ASP A 292 -1.91 -2.59 -14.49
N TRP A 293 -2.09 -2.80 -13.19
CA TRP A 293 -1.88 -1.78 -12.16
C TRP A 293 -0.87 -2.28 -11.16
N GLU A 294 0.31 -1.68 -11.23
CA GLU A 294 1.45 -2.02 -10.38
C GLU A 294 1.79 -0.84 -9.46
N HIS A 295 2.45 -1.10 -8.34
CA HIS A 295 2.85 -0.02 -7.44
C HIS A 295 4.09 -0.30 -6.61
N ILE A 296 4.67 0.77 -6.07
CA ILE A 296 5.62 0.75 -4.95
C ILE A 296 5.17 1.75 -3.89
N ASN A 297 5.61 1.55 -2.64
CA ASN A 297 5.55 2.60 -1.63
C ASN A 297 6.95 3.13 -1.32
N VAL A 298 7.09 4.44 -1.23
CA VAL A 298 8.29 5.11 -0.71
C VAL A 298 7.92 5.75 0.63
N LEU A 299 8.50 5.25 1.70
CA LEU A 299 8.24 5.69 3.07
C LEU A 299 9.30 6.70 3.51
N LEU A 300 8.83 7.82 4.04
CA LEU A 300 9.64 8.98 4.42
C LEU A 300 9.51 9.28 5.91
N ASP A 301 10.57 9.87 6.48
CA ASP A 301 10.63 10.29 7.89
C ASP A 301 10.05 11.68 8.16
N SER A 302 9.75 12.46 7.12
CA SER A 302 9.21 13.81 7.24
C SER A 302 8.33 14.16 6.05
N GLN A 303 7.30 14.98 6.29
CA GLN A 303 6.52 15.59 5.22
C GLN A 303 7.21 16.81 4.62
N ASN A 304 8.20 17.41 5.30
CA ASN A 304 8.92 18.57 4.77
C ASN A 304 9.87 18.11 3.65
N PRO A 305 9.65 18.50 2.37
CA PRO A 305 10.44 18.01 1.25
C PRO A 305 11.95 18.30 1.39
N SER A 306 12.31 19.35 2.12
CA SER A 306 13.70 19.74 2.34
C SER A 306 14.44 18.89 3.38
N GLN A 307 13.70 18.17 4.22
CA GLN A 307 14.22 17.35 5.32
C GLN A 307 13.92 15.86 5.14
N ALA A 308 12.90 15.52 4.35
CA ALA A 308 12.48 14.15 4.10
C ALA A 308 13.60 13.31 3.51
N GLU A 309 13.76 12.10 4.01
CA GLU A 309 14.66 11.07 3.51
C GLU A 309 13.91 9.74 3.36
N ILE A 310 14.37 8.87 2.46
CA ILE A 310 13.81 7.53 2.29
C ILE A 310 14.21 6.68 3.50
N VAL A 311 13.21 6.14 4.20
CA VAL A 311 13.41 5.17 5.28
C VAL A 311 13.28 3.75 4.76
N ARG A 312 12.27 3.52 3.91
CA ARG A 312 11.95 2.20 3.36
C ARG A 312 11.31 2.34 1.98
N VAL A 313 11.52 1.35 1.13
CA VAL A 313 10.77 1.18 -0.11
C VAL A 313 10.14 -0.21 -0.12
N ASP A 314 8.86 -0.24 -0.39
CA ASP A 314 8.07 -1.46 -0.50
C ASP A 314 7.88 -1.77 -1.98
N TYR A 315 8.46 -2.89 -2.41
CA TYR A 315 8.39 -3.36 -3.79
C TYR A 315 7.34 -4.47 -3.89
N TYR A 316 6.27 -4.22 -4.64
CA TYR A 316 5.19 -5.17 -4.86
C TYR A 316 5.33 -5.85 -6.23
N PHE A 317 5.19 -7.16 -6.26
CA PHE A 317 5.19 -7.94 -7.50
C PHE A 317 4.29 -9.15 -7.29
N HIS A 318 3.32 -9.35 -8.20
CA HIS A 318 2.30 -10.39 -8.06
C HIS A 318 1.58 -10.27 -6.69
N HIS A 319 1.55 -11.36 -5.91
CA HIS A 319 1.02 -11.42 -4.55
C HIS A 319 2.08 -11.22 -3.47
N PHE A 320 3.26 -10.74 -3.84
CA PHE A 320 4.38 -10.59 -2.93
C PHE A 320 4.75 -9.15 -2.68
N ILE A 321 5.34 -8.94 -1.51
CA ILE A 321 6.05 -7.73 -1.15
C ILE A 321 7.47 -8.05 -0.69
N LEU A 322 8.38 -7.14 -1.00
CA LEU A 322 9.70 -7.07 -0.40
C LEU A 322 10.02 -5.67 0.12
N GLU A 323 10.14 -5.56 1.44
CA GLU A 323 10.54 -4.34 2.14
C GLU A 323 12.06 -4.14 2.09
N ARG A 324 12.50 -2.90 1.81
CA ARG A 324 13.92 -2.55 1.62
C ARG A 324 14.29 -1.24 2.29
N GLU A 325 15.35 -1.24 3.09
CA GLU A 325 15.71 -0.13 3.97
C GLU A 325 17.15 0.39 3.74
N GLN A 326 17.94 -0.29 2.89
CA GLN A 326 19.37 -0.02 2.75
C GLN A 326 19.75 0.39 1.32
N PRO A 327 19.59 1.68 0.96
CA PRO A 327 19.93 2.17 -0.37
C PRO A 327 21.38 1.82 -0.76
N GLY A 328 21.55 1.22 -1.94
CA GLY A 328 22.83 0.75 -2.46
C GLY A 328 23.33 -0.58 -1.88
N ILE A 329 22.53 -1.25 -1.04
CA ILE A 329 22.81 -2.58 -0.49
C ILE A 329 21.73 -3.57 -0.89
N ASP A 330 20.46 -3.21 -0.76
CA ASP A 330 19.32 -4.10 -1.02
C ASP A 330 18.32 -3.56 -2.06
N PHE A 331 18.45 -2.29 -2.46
CA PHE A 331 17.83 -1.68 -3.63
C PHE A 331 18.70 -0.54 -4.22
N HIS A 332 18.41 -0.13 -5.44
CA HIS A 332 19.11 0.97 -6.12
C HIS A 332 18.40 2.31 -5.91
N VAL A 333 19.18 3.37 -5.74
CA VAL A 333 18.68 4.76 -5.67
C VAL A 333 19.54 5.66 -6.56
N GLU A 334 18.89 6.49 -7.38
CA GLU A 334 19.52 7.53 -8.18
C GLU A 334 19.43 8.90 -7.50
N ASP A 335 20.49 9.70 -7.63
CA ASP A 335 20.65 11.02 -7.02
C ASP A 335 20.33 11.08 -5.50
N ASN A 336 20.39 9.92 -4.83
CA ASN A 336 20.02 9.67 -3.42
C ASN A 336 18.53 9.81 -3.08
N THR A 337 17.65 10.12 -4.04
CA THR A 337 16.22 10.33 -3.78
C THR A 337 15.29 9.53 -4.67
N HIS A 338 15.77 8.96 -5.78
CA HIS A 338 14.91 8.29 -6.76
C HIS A 338 15.11 6.77 -6.71
N PRO A 339 14.23 6.01 -6.04
CA PRO A 339 14.35 4.55 -6.04
C PRO A 339 14.24 4.02 -7.47
N VAL A 340 15.05 3.02 -7.80
CA VAL A 340 14.98 2.35 -9.09
C VAL A 340 14.06 1.14 -8.95
N VAL A 341 13.16 0.99 -9.91
CA VAL A 341 12.27 -0.16 -10.07
C VAL A 341 12.69 -0.90 -11.32
N PHE A 342 12.99 -2.18 -11.17
CA PHE A 342 13.17 -3.09 -12.28
C PHE A 342 11.83 -3.76 -12.56
N VAL A 343 11.29 -3.54 -13.75
CA VAL A 343 9.97 -4.04 -14.13
C VAL A 343 10.06 -5.52 -14.47
N GLY A 344 9.09 -6.28 -13.96
CA GLY A 344 8.96 -7.71 -14.12
C GLY A 344 8.86 -8.14 -15.59
N GLY A 345 9.41 -9.31 -15.87
CA GLY A 345 9.75 -9.77 -17.21
C GLY A 345 9.33 -11.21 -17.47
N TYR A 346 10.32 -12.07 -17.76
CA TYR A 346 10.11 -13.37 -18.39
C TYR A 346 9.81 -14.51 -17.42
N SER A 347 8.84 -15.36 -17.76
CA SER A 347 8.54 -16.58 -17.01
C SER A 347 9.50 -17.71 -17.37
N THR A 348 9.99 -18.45 -16.38
CA THR A 348 10.85 -19.63 -16.64
C THR A 348 10.12 -20.84 -17.22
N ILE A 349 8.79 -20.85 -17.27
CA ILE A 349 8.00 -22.03 -17.66
C ILE A 349 7.07 -21.82 -18.87
N SER A 350 6.89 -20.59 -19.34
CA SER A 350 6.09 -20.28 -20.54
C SER A 350 6.64 -19.05 -21.27
N ASP A 351 6.30 -18.94 -22.56
CA ASP A 351 6.65 -17.78 -23.36
C ASP A 351 5.71 -16.61 -23.00
N GLY A 352 6.17 -15.70 -22.14
CA GLY A 352 5.51 -14.45 -21.77
C GLY A 352 6.54 -13.45 -21.25
N TRP A 353 6.42 -12.19 -21.66
CA TRP A 353 7.31 -11.08 -21.36
C TRP A 353 6.48 -9.88 -20.89
N GLY A 354 6.64 -9.46 -19.63
CA GLY A 354 5.92 -8.29 -19.10
C GLY A 354 4.88 -8.67 -18.06
N SER A 355 5.36 -9.13 -16.89
CA SER A 355 4.52 -9.28 -15.70
C SER A 355 4.26 -7.96 -14.99
N HIS A 356 5.09 -6.95 -15.30
CA HIS A 356 5.10 -5.61 -14.73
C HIS A 356 5.38 -5.46 -13.24
N GLY A 357 5.52 -6.56 -12.50
CA GLY A 357 5.85 -6.54 -11.08
C GLY A 357 7.04 -5.63 -10.77
N SER A 358 6.99 -4.92 -9.63
CA SER A 358 8.01 -3.94 -9.26
C SER A 358 9.10 -4.58 -8.41
N TYR A 359 10.31 -4.73 -8.96
CA TYR A 359 11.44 -5.36 -8.27
C TYR A 359 12.54 -4.38 -7.85
N PRO A 360 13.21 -4.57 -6.69
CA PRO A 360 14.29 -3.70 -6.23
C PRO A 360 15.62 -3.91 -6.98
N ILE A 361 15.80 -5.09 -7.57
CA ILE A 361 17.01 -5.52 -8.26
C ILE A 361 16.67 -6.45 -9.42
N PHE A 362 17.49 -6.40 -10.46
CA PHE A 362 17.43 -7.34 -11.58
C PHE A 362 18.04 -8.71 -11.23
N GLY A 363 17.62 -9.75 -11.94
CA GLY A 363 18.09 -11.12 -11.75
C GLY A 363 16.98 -12.16 -11.85
N LEU A 364 17.34 -13.40 -11.51
CA LEU A 364 16.37 -14.49 -11.43
C LEU A 364 15.76 -14.54 -10.03
N TRP A 365 14.46 -14.30 -9.96
CA TRP A 365 13.65 -14.39 -8.75
C TRP A 365 12.95 -15.73 -8.71
N LEU A 366 13.31 -16.56 -7.73
CA LEU A 366 12.73 -17.88 -7.60
C LEU A 366 11.34 -17.77 -6.97
N ALA A 367 10.38 -18.54 -7.47
CA ALA A 367 9.06 -18.58 -6.88
C ALA A 367 8.36 -17.22 -6.72
N ALA A 368 8.58 -16.32 -7.66
CA ALA A 368 8.07 -14.95 -7.63
C ALA A 368 6.59 -14.85 -8.05
N ALA A 369 6.04 -15.89 -8.68
CA ALA A 369 4.62 -15.97 -9.02
C ALA A 369 4.02 -17.33 -8.64
N TYR A 370 2.71 -17.35 -8.40
CA TYR A 370 1.95 -18.52 -7.98
C TYR A 370 0.62 -18.61 -8.73
N ASP A 371 0.39 -19.73 -9.43
CA ASP A 371 -0.87 -20.04 -10.12
C ASP A 371 -1.57 -21.22 -9.43
N PRO A 372 -2.67 -21.02 -8.68
CA PRO A 372 -3.42 -22.11 -8.05
C PRO A 372 -4.24 -22.95 -9.04
N ASN A 373 -4.38 -22.55 -10.31
CA ASN A 373 -5.13 -23.27 -11.33
C ASN A 373 -4.28 -24.26 -12.13
N TYR A 374 -2.98 -24.33 -11.86
CA TYR A 374 -2.06 -25.35 -12.40
C TYR A 374 -1.74 -26.44 -11.36
N PRO A 375 -2.63 -27.44 -11.16
CA PRO A 375 -2.33 -28.62 -10.34
C PRO A 375 -1.45 -29.58 -11.14
N LEU A 376 -0.22 -29.18 -11.46
CA LEU A 376 0.83 -30.15 -11.72
C LEU A 376 1.25 -30.70 -10.35
N GLU A 377 1.44 -32.02 -10.25
CA GLU A 377 1.84 -32.65 -8.99
C GLU A 377 3.10 -31.94 -8.45
N ASP A 378 3.00 -31.42 -7.21
CA ASP A 378 3.97 -30.58 -6.47
C ASP A 378 3.85 -29.07 -6.75
N ASP A 379 3.60 -28.25 -5.71
CA ASP A 379 3.48 -26.78 -5.70
C ASP A 379 4.51 -26.09 -6.66
N VAL A 380 4.12 -25.83 -7.91
CA VAL A 380 5.02 -25.24 -8.91
C VAL A 380 5.01 -23.73 -8.75
N TYR A 381 5.96 -23.24 -7.98
CA TYR A 381 6.26 -21.83 -7.96
C TYR A 381 6.97 -21.39 -9.24
N ILE A 382 6.53 -20.27 -9.81
CA ILE A 382 7.02 -19.75 -11.08
C ILE A 382 8.16 -18.79 -10.78
N SER A 383 9.32 -19.08 -11.37
CA SER A 383 10.47 -18.17 -11.27
C SER A 383 10.41 -17.16 -12.41
N GLU A 384 10.79 -15.93 -12.09
CA GLU A 384 10.73 -14.80 -13.00
C GLU A 384 12.13 -14.22 -13.23
N LEU A 385 12.47 -13.97 -14.48
CA LEU A 385 13.69 -13.29 -14.86
C LEU A 385 13.40 -11.81 -15.08
N VAL A 386 13.95 -10.98 -14.20
CA VAL A 386 13.97 -9.53 -14.31
C VAL A 386 15.27 -9.14 -15.02
N SER A 387 15.18 -8.71 -16.28
CA SER A 387 16.33 -8.56 -17.17
C SER A 387 17.29 -7.44 -16.75
N GLY A 388 16.75 -6.26 -16.45
CA GLY A 388 17.51 -5.07 -16.04
C GLY A 388 18.31 -4.39 -17.15
N ASP A 389 18.07 -4.76 -18.41
CA ASP A 389 18.74 -4.23 -19.60
C ASP A 389 17.79 -3.66 -20.67
N GLY A 390 16.50 -3.49 -20.34
CA GLY A 390 15.52 -2.84 -21.20
C GLY A 390 15.55 -1.32 -21.16
N ASP A 391 14.49 -0.70 -21.67
CA ASP A 391 14.38 0.75 -21.79
C ASP A 391 14.44 1.42 -20.40
N TYR A 392 15.22 2.51 -20.33
CA TYR A 392 15.49 3.24 -19.10
C TYR A 392 14.66 4.53 -19.07
N LEU A 393 13.70 4.61 -18.15
CA LEU A 393 12.84 5.77 -17.94
C LEU A 393 13.27 6.49 -16.65
N LYS A 394 14.14 7.49 -16.82
CA LYS A 394 14.60 8.34 -15.71
C LYS A 394 13.42 9.07 -15.05
N TYR A 395 13.51 9.28 -13.75
CA TYR A 395 12.50 9.91 -12.89
C TYR A 395 11.91 11.26 -13.36
N ASN A 396 12.49 11.90 -14.37
CA ASN A 396 12.04 13.18 -14.94
C ASN A 396 11.57 13.08 -16.40
N THR A 397 11.35 11.87 -16.92
CA THR A 397 11.00 11.63 -18.34
C THR A 397 9.53 11.30 -18.57
N PHE A 398 8.73 11.16 -17.51
CA PHE A 398 7.30 10.88 -17.56
C PHE A 398 6.50 12.00 -16.88
N GLN A 399 5.22 12.04 -17.17
CA GLN A 399 4.26 12.89 -16.48
C GLN A 399 3.96 12.30 -15.10
N LEU A 400 4.03 13.12 -14.07
CA LEU A 400 3.64 12.73 -12.72
C LEU A 400 2.27 13.32 -12.38
N VAL A 401 1.34 12.47 -11.98
CA VAL A 401 -0.05 12.86 -11.65
C VAL A 401 -0.32 12.55 -10.18
N LEU A 402 -0.59 13.59 -9.39
CA LEU A 402 -1.04 13.45 -8.02
C LEU A 402 -2.49 12.95 -7.98
N LEU A 403 -2.73 11.84 -7.30
CA LEU A 403 -4.04 11.27 -7.06
C LEU A 403 -4.52 11.67 -5.65
N PRO A 404 -5.65 12.40 -5.54
CA PRO A 404 -6.27 12.66 -4.25
C PRO A 404 -6.94 11.40 -3.70
N GLU A 405 -7.31 11.42 -2.42
CA GLU A 405 -8.11 10.36 -1.81
C GLU A 405 -9.46 10.21 -2.54
N PRO A 406 -9.77 9.04 -3.13
CA PRO A 406 -10.96 8.86 -3.96
C PRO A 406 -12.28 9.22 -3.27
N ASP A 407 -12.37 9.07 -1.95
CA ASP A 407 -13.58 9.39 -1.18
C ASP A 407 -13.77 10.90 -0.93
N GLN A 408 -12.76 11.73 -1.20
CA GLN A 408 -12.79 13.19 -1.03
C GLN A 408 -13.09 13.94 -2.34
N ILE A 409 -13.13 13.25 -3.48
CA ILE A 409 -13.37 13.88 -4.78
C ILE A 409 -14.86 14.17 -5.00
N ASP A 410 -15.21 15.42 -5.30
CA ASP A 410 -16.50 15.74 -5.93
C ASP A 410 -16.46 15.36 -7.41
N TYR A 411 -16.84 14.13 -7.73
CA TYR A 411 -16.90 13.62 -9.10
C TYR A 411 -17.93 14.33 -9.99
N SER A 412 -18.89 15.05 -9.41
CA SER A 412 -19.83 15.86 -10.20
C SER A 412 -19.16 17.12 -10.75
N ALA A 413 -18.19 17.66 -10.00
CA ALA A 413 -17.36 18.78 -10.42
C ALA A 413 -16.12 18.35 -11.23
N ASN A 414 -15.62 17.13 -11.01
CA ASN A 414 -14.42 16.55 -11.64
C ASN A 414 -14.75 15.20 -12.32
N PRO A 415 -15.65 15.18 -13.32
CA PRO A 415 -16.10 13.93 -13.96
C PRO A 415 -14.97 13.16 -14.64
N GLU A 416 -13.92 13.84 -15.09
CA GLU A 416 -12.72 13.24 -15.68
C GLU A 416 -11.96 12.32 -14.71
N MET A 417 -12.14 12.48 -13.40
CA MET A 417 -11.52 11.62 -12.37
C MET A 417 -12.40 10.43 -11.97
N SER A 418 -13.62 10.32 -12.51
CA SER A 418 -14.59 9.28 -12.11
C SER A 418 -14.10 7.85 -12.35
N TRP A 419 -13.10 7.65 -13.22
CA TRP A 419 -12.44 6.35 -13.40
C TRP A 419 -11.79 5.82 -12.11
N LEU A 420 -11.32 6.71 -11.22
CA LEU A 420 -10.59 6.32 -10.01
C LEU A 420 -11.51 5.63 -8.99
N ALA A 421 -12.78 6.07 -8.92
CA ALA A 421 -13.80 5.42 -8.09
C ALA A 421 -14.62 4.37 -8.85
N ALA A 422 -14.46 4.27 -10.18
CA ALA A 422 -15.22 3.33 -10.99
C ALA A 422 -14.94 1.89 -10.55
N ARG A 423 -16.01 1.16 -10.22
CA ARG A 423 -15.93 -0.27 -9.95
C ARG A 423 -16.03 -1.03 -11.26
N ILE A 424 -14.95 -0.99 -12.04
CA ILE A 424 -14.82 -1.59 -13.37
C ILE A 424 -13.53 -2.40 -13.48
N TYR A 425 -13.60 -3.53 -14.19
CA TYR A 425 -12.41 -4.29 -14.59
C TYR A 425 -11.68 -3.58 -15.72
N TRP A 426 -10.36 -3.43 -15.59
CA TRP A 426 -9.53 -2.71 -16.54
C TRP A 426 -9.12 -3.54 -17.76
N GLY A 427 -10.03 -4.34 -18.29
CA GLY A 427 -9.73 -5.19 -19.44
C GLY A 427 -10.83 -6.20 -19.77
N GLN A 428 -10.68 -6.88 -20.90
CA GLN A 428 -11.54 -7.97 -21.29
C GLN A 428 -11.44 -9.12 -20.29
N MET A 429 -12.59 -9.65 -19.88
CA MET A 429 -12.64 -10.80 -19.00
C MET A 429 -12.30 -12.09 -19.76
N TRP A 430 -11.45 -12.93 -19.16
CA TRP A 430 -11.14 -14.31 -19.57
C TRP A 430 -10.39 -14.43 -20.90
N VAL A 431 -9.36 -13.60 -21.10
CA VAL A 431 -8.47 -13.70 -22.27
C VAL A 431 -7.67 -15.01 -22.26
N PRO A 432 -7.37 -15.63 -23.42
CA PRO A 432 -6.52 -16.82 -23.47
C PRO A 432 -5.08 -16.56 -22.97
N SER A 433 -4.62 -17.40 -22.04
CA SER A 433 -3.28 -17.36 -21.46
C SER A 433 -2.44 -18.60 -21.82
N PRO A 434 -1.10 -18.51 -21.81
CA PRO A 434 -0.22 -19.62 -22.13
C PRO A 434 -0.53 -20.88 -21.32
N GLY A 435 -0.87 -21.96 -22.03
CA GLY A 435 -1.12 -23.28 -21.43
C GLY A 435 -2.50 -23.47 -20.79
N ALA A 436 -3.43 -22.51 -20.92
CA ALA A 436 -4.82 -22.66 -20.49
C ALA A 436 -5.69 -23.57 -21.40
N GLU A 437 -5.13 -24.19 -22.45
CA GLU A 437 -5.88 -24.95 -23.47
C GLU A 437 -6.53 -26.26 -22.96
N GLU A 438 -6.13 -26.81 -21.80
CA GLU A 438 -6.65 -28.10 -21.28
C GLU A 438 -7.79 -27.98 -20.24
N LEU A 439 -8.16 -26.79 -19.75
CA LEU A 439 -9.05 -26.61 -18.58
C LEU A 439 -10.46 -26.03 -18.88
N GLN A 440 -10.72 -25.58 -20.11
CA GLN A 440 -11.88 -24.76 -20.55
C GLN A 440 -13.31 -25.35 -20.45
N THR A 441 -13.59 -26.45 -19.74
CA THR A 441 -14.91 -27.12 -19.91
C THR A 441 -15.73 -27.46 -18.66
N LEU A 442 -15.21 -27.34 -17.43
CA LEU A 442 -16.02 -27.60 -16.23
C LEU A 442 -15.68 -26.79 -14.97
N ASN A 443 -14.49 -26.19 -14.88
CA ASN A 443 -14.11 -25.31 -13.76
C ASN A 443 -14.58 -23.87 -13.95
N ASP A 444 -14.75 -23.43 -15.20
CA ASP A 444 -15.05 -22.04 -15.57
C ASP A 444 -16.22 -21.45 -14.80
N TRP A 445 -17.38 -22.10 -14.70
CA TRP A 445 -18.54 -21.49 -14.02
C TRP A 445 -18.37 -21.31 -12.50
N LYS A 446 -17.65 -22.22 -11.83
CA LYS A 446 -17.42 -22.11 -10.38
C LYS A 446 -16.31 -21.10 -10.09
N THR A 447 -15.24 -21.13 -10.87
CA THR A 447 -14.15 -20.15 -10.83
C THR A 447 -14.68 -18.76 -11.16
N PHE A 448 -15.48 -18.63 -12.22
CA PHE A 448 -16.22 -17.44 -12.61
C PHE A 448 -17.09 -16.91 -11.46
N LEU A 449 -17.94 -17.75 -10.87
CA LEU A 449 -18.77 -17.33 -9.74
C LEU A 449 -17.93 -16.93 -8.54
N SER A 450 -16.81 -17.59 -8.23
CA SER A 450 -15.94 -17.15 -7.13
C SER A 450 -15.26 -15.83 -7.46
N THR A 451 -14.71 -15.65 -8.66
CA THR A 451 -14.01 -14.42 -9.05
C THR A 451 -14.93 -13.21 -9.02
N ILE A 452 -16.13 -13.37 -9.58
CA ILE A 452 -17.11 -12.30 -9.62
C ILE A 452 -17.76 -12.09 -8.27
N THR A 453 -18.20 -13.15 -7.57
CA THR A 453 -18.87 -13.01 -6.26
C THR A 453 -17.92 -12.46 -5.19
N LEU A 454 -16.67 -12.93 -5.14
CA LEU A 454 -15.70 -12.52 -4.14
C LEU A 454 -15.07 -11.16 -4.49
N GLY A 455 -14.70 -10.93 -5.76
CA GLY A 455 -14.24 -9.62 -6.22
C GLY A 455 -15.27 -8.50 -6.02
N ILE A 456 -16.57 -8.80 -6.14
CA ILE A 456 -17.67 -7.85 -5.87
C ILE A 456 -17.99 -7.72 -4.37
N LEU A 457 -17.63 -8.69 -3.54
CA LEU A 457 -17.82 -8.61 -2.09
C LEU A 457 -16.57 -8.12 -1.35
N ASN A 458 -15.50 -7.72 -2.06
CA ASN A 458 -14.17 -7.46 -1.50
C ASN A 458 -13.67 -8.62 -0.60
N LEU A 459 -14.05 -9.85 -0.94
CA LEU A 459 -13.54 -11.05 -0.30
C LEU A 459 -12.34 -11.54 -1.11
N GLU A 460 -11.28 -11.94 -0.40
CA GLU A 460 -10.02 -12.42 -0.99
C GLU A 460 -10.30 -13.45 -2.08
N LEU A 461 -9.87 -13.15 -3.30
CA LEU A 461 -9.82 -14.11 -4.39
C LEU A 461 -8.81 -15.20 -3.99
N PRO A 462 -9.11 -16.49 -4.18
CA PRO A 462 -8.04 -17.46 -4.31
C PRO A 462 -7.15 -16.98 -5.45
N ASN A 463 -5.85 -16.85 -5.15
CA ASN A 463 -4.78 -16.28 -5.97
C ASN A 463 -4.97 -16.48 -7.50
N ASP A 464 -4.54 -15.48 -8.26
CA ASP A 464 -4.26 -15.51 -9.70
C ASP A 464 -5.04 -16.54 -10.55
N VAL A 465 -6.31 -16.24 -10.86
CA VAL A 465 -6.92 -16.80 -12.08
C VAL A 465 -6.49 -15.93 -13.23
N GLY A 466 -5.36 -16.30 -13.82
CA GLY A 466 -4.57 -15.51 -14.76
C GLY A 466 -5.16 -15.11 -16.11
N ASN A 467 -6.48 -14.88 -16.18
CA ASN A 467 -7.16 -14.37 -17.35
C ASN A 467 -8.15 -13.24 -16.95
N ALA A 468 -8.11 -12.79 -15.69
CA ALA A 468 -8.96 -11.73 -15.19
C ALA A 468 -8.13 -10.44 -15.03
N PRO A 469 -8.51 -9.35 -15.70
CA PRO A 469 -7.84 -8.06 -15.56
C PRO A 469 -8.03 -7.48 -14.15
N PRO A 470 -7.17 -6.54 -13.72
CA PRO A 470 -7.27 -5.95 -12.39
C PRO A 470 -8.43 -4.95 -12.29
N TRP A 471 -8.79 -4.63 -11.04
CA TRP A 471 -9.55 -3.43 -10.74
C TRP A 471 -8.65 -2.19 -10.74
N GLY A 472 -9.26 -0.99 -10.77
CA GLY A 472 -8.50 0.26 -10.61
C GLY A 472 -7.91 0.43 -9.20
N PRO A 473 -6.99 1.39 -9.01
CA PRO A 473 -6.18 1.54 -7.79
C PRO A 473 -6.97 1.56 -6.48
N LYS A 474 -8.08 2.32 -6.40
CA LYS A 474 -8.95 2.39 -5.21
C LYS A 474 -9.42 1.01 -4.71
N TRP A 475 -9.62 0.08 -5.64
CA TRP A 475 -10.17 -1.24 -5.36
C TRP A 475 -9.06 -2.31 -5.25
N ASN A 476 -7.80 -1.92 -5.44
CA ASN A 476 -6.66 -2.77 -5.14
C ASN A 476 -6.47 -2.84 -3.61
N PRO A 477 -6.32 -4.04 -3.01
CA PRO A 477 -6.12 -4.17 -1.56
C PRO A 477 -4.90 -3.41 -1.01
N GLY A 478 -3.91 -3.09 -1.85
CA GLY A 478 -2.72 -2.30 -1.47
C GLY A 478 -2.97 -0.80 -1.36
N TRP A 479 -4.13 -0.29 -1.77
CA TRP A 479 -4.47 1.13 -1.62
C TRP A 479 -4.47 1.55 -0.15
N ASN A 480 -3.74 2.62 0.19
CA ASN A 480 -3.57 3.10 1.57
C ASN A 480 -2.99 2.06 2.54
N GLN A 481 -2.15 1.15 2.05
CA GLN A 481 -1.47 0.14 2.85
C GLN A 481 0.03 0.11 2.56
N THR A 482 0.83 -0.24 3.57
CA THR A 482 2.25 -0.54 3.42
C THR A 482 2.56 -1.96 3.90
N GLY A 483 3.71 -2.50 3.50
CA GLY A 483 4.12 -3.84 3.91
C GLY A 483 3.11 -4.93 3.51
N VAL A 484 3.09 -5.99 4.31
CA VAL A 484 2.19 -7.14 4.14
C VAL A 484 0.72 -6.73 4.32
N VAL A 485 -0.13 -7.11 3.37
CA VAL A 485 -1.57 -6.81 3.37
C VAL A 485 -2.39 -8.09 3.35
N GLY A 486 -2.83 -8.51 4.54
CA GLY A 486 -3.68 -9.71 4.71
C GLY A 486 -3.05 -10.94 4.05
N ASP A 487 -3.87 -11.71 3.34
CA ASP A 487 -3.41 -12.83 2.52
C ASP A 487 -3.19 -12.43 1.03
N VAL A 488 -3.29 -11.13 0.70
CA VAL A 488 -3.19 -10.61 -0.70
C VAL A 488 -1.75 -10.29 -1.10
N TYR A 489 -1.05 -9.51 -0.28
CA TYR A 489 0.36 -9.20 -0.45
C TYR A 489 1.11 -9.79 0.73
N VAL A 490 1.78 -10.92 0.50
CA VAL A 490 2.53 -11.64 1.54
C VAL A 490 4.03 -11.43 1.37
N GLU A 491 4.78 -11.58 2.46
CA GLU A 491 6.24 -11.44 2.41
C GLU A 491 6.85 -12.46 1.44
N TYR A 492 7.72 -11.98 0.54
CA TYR A 492 8.52 -12.86 -0.30
C TYR A 492 9.59 -13.56 0.55
N THR A 493 9.48 -14.89 0.67
CA THR A 493 10.31 -15.68 1.62
C THR A 493 11.48 -16.41 0.98
N GLU A 494 11.55 -16.46 -0.35
CA GLU A 494 12.70 -17.02 -1.04
C GLU A 494 13.91 -16.07 -0.99
N THR A 495 15.11 -16.62 -1.26
CA THR A 495 16.31 -15.79 -1.27
C THR A 495 16.34 -14.94 -2.56
N PRO A 496 16.34 -13.59 -2.45
CA PRO A 496 16.45 -12.72 -3.61
C PRO A 496 17.76 -12.95 -4.38
N PRO A 497 17.84 -12.58 -5.66
CA PRO A 497 19.11 -12.55 -6.37
C PRO A 497 20.13 -11.67 -5.61
N PRO A 498 21.44 -11.94 -5.75
CA PRO A 498 22.45 -11.13 -5.08
C PRO A 498 22.42 -9.70 -5.65
N PHE A 499 22.55 -8.71 -4.77
CA PHE A 499 22.69 -7.31 -5.18
C PHE A 499 23.88 -7.17 -6.14
N GLN A 500 23.62 -6.52 -7.27
CA GLN A 500 24.60 -6.31 -8.33
C GLN A 500 24.66 -4.82 -8.64
N ASN A 501 25.87 -4.29 -8.87
CA ASN A 501 25.98 -2.92 -9.32
C ASN A 501 25.32 -2.79 -10.69
N TRP A 502 24.25 -2.02 -10.75
CA TRP A 502 23.62 -1.58 -11.97
C TRP A 502 24.18 -0.21 -12.35
N ASN A 503 24.49 -0.02 -13.63
CA ASN A 503 24.91 1.28 -14.14
C ASN A 503 23.83 1.75 -15.11
N PRO A 504 23.20 2.91 -14.86
CA PRO A 504 22.28 3.46 -15.83
C PRO A 504 23.00 3.71 -17.16
N PRO A 505 22.33 3.56 -18.31
CA PRO A 505 22.87 4.02 -19.59
C PRO A 505 23.35 5.46 -19.42
N GLN A 506 24.61 5.74 -19.80
CA GLN A 506 25.11 7.12 -19.71
C GLN A 506 24.19 8.00 -20.54
N ASP A 507 23.68 9.09 -19.95
CA ASP A 507 23.01 10.18 -20.67
C ASP A 507 23.88 10.48 -21.90
N GLN A 508 23.47 10.02 -23.08
CA GLN A 508 24.02 10.56 -24.31
C GLN A 508 23.53 11.99 -24.29
N GLN A 509 24.35 12.91 -23.78
CA GLN A 509 24.21 14.32 -24.08
C GLN A 509 24.14 14.37 -25.59
N GLU A 510 22.93 14.54 -26.13
CA GLU A 510 22.77 14.97 -27.50
C GLU A 510 23.62 16.23 -27.62
N ASP A 511 24.68 16.11 -28.41
CA ASP A 511 25.57 17.21 -28.72
C ASP A 511 24.75 18.19 -29.56
N ASP A 512 24.06 19.11 -28.88
CA ASP A 512 23.30 20.25 -29.42
C ASP A 512 24.19 21.22 -30.25
N SER A 513 25.43 20.83 -30.59
CA SER A 513 26.30 21.59 -31.49
C SER A 513 26.09 21.31 -32.98
N GLN A 514 25.08 20.52 -33.38
CA GLN A 514 24.71 20.33 -34.79
C GLN A 514 23.21 20.41 -35.09
N PHE A 515 22.57 21.55 -34.79
CA PHE A 515 21.42 22.04 -35.57
C PHE A 515 21.44 23.56 -35.74
#